data_AF-A0A946JNR4-F1
#
_entry.id   AF-A0A946JNR4-F1
#
_cell.length_a   1.000
_cell.length_b   1.000
_cell.length_c   1.000
_cell.angle_alpha   90.00
_cell.angle_beta   90.00
_cell.angle_gamma   90.00
#
_symmetry.space_group_name_H-M   'P 1'
#
loop_
_entity.id
_entity.type
_entity.pdbx_description
1 polymer ?
#
loop_
_entity_poly.entity_id
_entity_poly.type
_entity_poly.pdbx_seq_one_letter_code
_entity_poly.pdbx_strand_id
1 'polypeptide(L)' 'MKLIDINADLGESFGPWKMGEDAQILDIVSSA' A
#
# COMPACT_ATOMS: atom_id res chain seq x y z
N MET A 1 8.49 -12.40 -21.16
CA MET A 1 7.84 -11.18 -20.61
C MET A 1 8.68 -10.71 -19.43
N LYS A 2 8.96 -9.41 -19.29
CA LYS A 2 9.59 -8.88 -18.08
C LYS A 2 8.48 -8.25 -17.23
N LEU A 3 8.40 -8.66 -15.97
CA LEU A 3 7.42 -8.21 -14.98
C LEU A 3 8.20 -7.66 -13.80
N ILE A 4 7.75 -6.54 -13.25
CA ILE A 4 8.31 -5.94 -12.04
C ILE A 4 7.15 -5.77 -11.08
N ASP A 5 7.38 -6.16 -9.82
CA ASP A 5 6.46 -5.90 -8.72
C ASP A 5 6.78 -4.54 -8.10
N ILE A 6 5.73 -3.77 -7.83
CA ILE A 6 5.80 -2.55 -7.03
C ILE A 6 4.96 -2.81 -5.79
N ASN A 7 5.56 -2.65 -4.62
CA ASN A 7 4.92 -2.85 -3.33
C ASN A 7 5.08 -1.63 -2.42
N ALA A 8 4.23 -1.58 -1.40
CA ALA A 8 4.28 -0.62 -0.32
C ALA A 8 3.68 -1.23 0.95
N ASP A 9 4.26 -0.92 2.10
CA ASP A 9 3.70 -1.29 3.39
C ASP A 9 2.42 -0.48 3.66
N LEU A 10 1.31 -1.19 3.90
CA LEU A 10 -0.01 -0.64 4.19
C LEU A 10 -0.52 -1.10 5.56
N GLY A 11 -1.58 -0.46 6.06
CA GLY A 11 -2.20 -0.87 7.32
C GLY A 11 -1.40 -0.45 8.56
N GLU A 12 -0.51 0.53 8.43
CA GLU A 12 0.33 1.03 9.54
C GLU A 12 -0.41 1.98 10.50
N SER A 13 -1.71 2.15 10.32
CA SER A 13 -2.55 2.86 11.29
C SER A 13 -2.60 2.12 12.62
N PHE A 14 -2.73 2.85 13.74
CA PHE A 14 -2.83 2.26 15.07
C PHE A 14 -3.93 2.93 15.89
N GLY A 15 -4.91 2.16 16.38
CA GLY A 15 -6.04 2.70 17.13
C GLY A 15 -6.76 3.82 16.36
N PRO A 16 -6.93 5.02 16.95
CA PRO A 16 -7.57 6.15 16.26
C PRO A 16 -6.64 6.90 15.29
N TRP A 17 -5.33 6.58 15.26
CA TRP A 17 -4.37 7.30 14.43
C TRP A 17 -4.31 6.70 13.03
N LYS A 18 -4.81 7.46 12.06
CA LYS A 18 -4.63 7.16 10.64
C LYS A 18 -3.18 7.45 10.25
N MET A 19 -2.55 6.49 9.60
CA MET A 19 -1.25 6.61 8.94
C MET A 19 -1.41 6.19 7.47
N GLY A 20 -0.83 6.97 6.56
CA GLY A 20 -0.86 6.67 5.13
C GLY A 20 -2.21 6.89 4.43
N GLU A 21 -2.24 6.48 3.16
CA GLU A 21 -3.39 6.57 2.26
C GLU A 21 -3.58 5.24 1.51
N ASP A 22 -3.74 4.14 2.26
CA ASP A 22 -3.78 2.76 1.76
C ASP A 22 -4.73 2.58 0.58
N ALA A 23 -5.92 3.18 0.65
CA ALA A 23 -6.92 3.08 -0.41
C ALA A 23 -6.43 3.66 -1.75
N GLN A 24 -5.61 4.71 -1.72
CA GLN A 24 -5.04 5.31 -2.93
C GLN A 24 -3.83 4.52 -3.44
N ILE A 25 -3.06 3.91 -2.54
CA ILE A 25 -1.86 3.14 -2.89
C ILE A 25 -2.22 1.78 -3.51
N LEU A 26 -3.31 1.15 -3.07
CA LEU A 26 -3.82 -0.11 -3.63
C LEU A 26 -4.16 -0.02 -5.13
N ASP A 27 -4.43 1.17 -5.65
CA ASP A 27 -4.65 1.40 -7.09
C ASP A 27 -3.35 1.39 -7.90
N ILE A 28 -2.18 1.41 -7.25
CA ILE A 28 -0.86 1.58 -7.87
C ILE A 28 0.01 0.33 -7.71
N VAL A 29 -0.01 -0.29 -6.53
CA VAL A 29 0.88 -1.42 -6.19
C VAL A 29 0.33 -2.76 -6.68
N SER A 30 1.23 -3.69 -6.97
CA SER A 30 0.88 -5.07 -7.31
C SER A 30 0.88 -6.01 -6.10
N SER A 31 1.50 -5.60 -5.00
CA SER A 31 1.41 -6.25 -3.70
C SER A 31 1.46 -5.23 -2.57
N ALA A 32 0.85 -5.60 -1.44
CA ALA A 32 0.80 -4.82 -0.21
C ALA A 32 1.40 -5.65 0.93
#